data_AF-H0J510-F1
#
_entry.id   AF-H0J510-F1
#
_cell.length_a   1.000
_cell.length_b   1.000
_cell.length_c   1.000
_cell.angle_alpha   90.00
_cell.angle_beta   90.00
_cell.angle_gamma   90.00
#
_symmetry.space_group_name_H-M   'P 1'
#
loop_
_entity.id
_entity.type
_entity.pdbx_description
1 polymer ?
#
loop_
_entity_poly.entity_id
_entity_poly.type
_entity_poly.pdbx_seq_one_letter_code
_entity_poly.pdbx_strand_id
1 'polypeptide(L)'
;MHLAKLFVPAVAALAFSVPAMAQQMGGATPSVDDQVNQLDEMVDLNEGQKQELNNLLTQVQNEIISKEQEAQQLQQQLGEQVGPDYDEAAIRADAERLGDLTAEMTADSVIIQSQIEGVFTQEQRDQLDEAMAQQQEQMQQQMQEQMQQQQQGG
;
A
#
# COMPACT_ATOMS: atom_id res chain seq x y z
N MET A 1 -30.68 -11.60 3.51
CA MET A 1 -29.92 -11.91 2.28
C MET A 1 -28.47 -11.55 2.56
N HIS A 2 -27.56 -12.53 2.53
CA HIS A 2 -26.13 -12.32 2.75
C HIS A 2 -25.53 -11.72 1.47
N LEU A 3 -25.19 -10.44 1.50
CA LEU A 3 -24.40 -9.79 0.46
C LEU A 3 -22.92 -10.05 0.75
N ALA A 4 -22.42 -11.19 0.29
CA ALA A 4 -20.99 -11.39 0.13
C ALA A 4 -20.50 -10.43 -0.97
N LYS A 5 -19.98 -9.27 -0.56
CA LYS A 5 -19.31 -8.33 -1.45
C LYS A 5 -18.03 -9.01 -1.96
N LEU A 6 -18.06 -9.36 -3.24
CA LEU A 6 -16.91 -9.82 -4.02
C LEU A 6 -15.87 -8.69 -4.10
N PHE A 7 -14.95 -8.63 -3.13
CA PHE A 7 -13.63 -8.05 -3.38
C PHE A 7 -12.83 -9.07 -4.19
N VAL A 8 -13.01 -9.05 -5.51
CA VAL A 8 -12.09 -9.74 -6.41
C VAL A 8 -10.76 -9.00 -6.32
N PRO A 9 -9.66 -9.64 -5.88
CA PRO A 9 -8.38 -8.97 -5.84
C PRO A 9 -7.89 -8.85 -7.28
N ALA A 10 -7.88 -7.63 -7.82
CA ALA A 10 -7.09 -7.30 -8.99
C ALA A 10 -5.61 -7.33 -8.57
N VAL A 11 -5.05 -8.52 -8.47
CA VAL A 11 -3.66 -8.74 -8.06
C VAL A 11 -2.71 -8.29 -9.17
N ALA A 12 -1.97 -7.23 -8.85
CA ALA A 12 -0.58 -6.98 -9.22
C ALA A 12 -0.22 -6.73 -10.69
N ALA A 13 -0.60 -5.57 -11.23
CA ALA A 13 0.14 -4.95 -12.35
C ALA A 13 0.41 -3.44 -12.20
N LEU A 14 0.04 -2.80 -11.08
CA LEU A 14 0.19 -1.34 -10.90
C LEU A 14 1.00 -0.92 -9.65
N ALA A 15 1.61 -1.84 -8.91
CA ALA A 15 2.23 -1.51 -7.61
C ALA A 15 3.72 -1.12 -7.67
N PHE A 16 4.35 -1.03 -8.85
CA PHE A 16 5.75 -0.57 -8.97
C PHE A 16 5.91 0.86 -9.51
N SER A 17 4.84 1.65 -9.55
CA SER A 17 4.91 3.09 -9.89
C SER A 17 4.48 4.01 -8.74
N VAL A 18 4.74 3.63 -7.49
CA VAL A 18 4.60 4.54 -6.35
C VAL A 18 5.75 5.56 -6.18
N PRO A 19 6.93 5.47 -6.84
CA PRO A 19 7.86 6.61 -6.82
C PRO A 19 7.29 7.83 -7.57
N ALA A 20 6.47 7.61 -8.61
CA ALA A 20 6.05 8.68 -9.52
C ALA A 20 5.03 9.65 -8.91
N MET A 21 4.20 9.20 -7.96
CA MET A 21 3.22 10.08 -7.28
C MET A 21 3.87 10.83 -6.10
N ALA A 22 4.85 10.22 -5.41
CA ALA A 22 5.57 10.85 -4.31
C ALA A 22 6.48 12.01 -4.78
N GLN A 23 7.07 11.90 -5.98
CA GLN A 23 7.92 12.96 -6.54
C GLN A 23 7.11 14.16 -7.08
N GLN A 24 5.87 13.97 -7.51
CA GLN A 24 5.06 15.07 -8.08
C GLN A 24 4.44 15.99 -7.02
N MET A 25 4.35 15.54 -5.77
CA MET A 25 3.73 16.30 -4.67
C MET A 25 4.73 16.86 -3.65
N GLY A 26 6.06 16.78 -3.88
CA GLY A 26 7.07 17.42 -3.03
C GLY A 26 6.98 17.08 -1.52
N GLY A 27 6.24 16.05 -1.16
CA GLY A 27 5.88 15.71 0.20
C GLY A 27 6.72 14.54 0.66
N ALA A 28 7.39 14.71 1.80
CA ALA A 28 8.00 13.58 2.51
C ALA A 28 6.94 12.49 2.72
N THR A 29 7.34 11.23 2.55
CA THR A 29 6.51 10.09 2.98
C THR A 29 6.12 10.30 4.44
N PRO A 30 4.81 10.26 4.79
CA PRO A 30 4.38 10.45 6.16
C PRO A 30 5.09 9.45 7.09
N SER A 31 5.58 9.93 8.23
CA SER A 31 6.21 9.08 9.24
C SER A 31 5.19 8.09 9.82
N VAL A 32 5.64 7.01 10.46
CA VAL A 32 4.73 6.08 11.16
C VAL A 32 3.89 6.82 12.19
N ASP A 33 4.51 7.72 12.95
CA ASP A 33 3.82 8.57 13.92
C ASP A 33 2.73 9.43 13.26
N ASP A 34 3.01 10.01 12.09
CA ASP A 34 2.04 10.84 11.35
C ASP A 34 0.83 10.02 10.90
N GLN A 35 1.07 8.78 10.46
CA GLN A 35 0.00 7.86 10.04
C GLN A 35 -0.89 7.45 11.22
N VAL A 36 -0.30 7.15 12.38
CA VAL A 36 -1.07 6.82 13.59
C VAL A 36 -1.85 8.04 14.11
N ASN A 37 -1.25 9.23 14.09
CA ASN A 37 -1.93 10.47 14.48
C ASN A 37 -3.11 10.78 13.56
N GLN A 38 -2.98 10.54 12.25
CA GLN A 38 -4.09 10.72 11.32
C GLN A 38 -5.25 9.76 11.61
N LEU A 39 -4.95 8.50 11.93
CA LEU A 39 -5.97 7.53 12.34
C LEU A 39 -6.65 7.95 13.66
N ASP A 40 -5.87 8.47 14.60
CA ASP A 40 -6.37 8.99 15.88
C ASP A 40 -7.38 10.12 15.71
N GLU A 41 -7.06 11.10 14.85
CA GLU A 41 -7.95 12.21 14.56
C GLU A 41 -9.30 11.77 13.97
N MET A 42 -9.36 10.60 13.32
CA MET A 42 -10.56 10.08 12.68
C MET A 42 -11.41 9.21 13.60
N VAL A 43 -10.80 8.35 14.42
CA VAL A 43 -11.52 7.31 15.18
C VAL A 43 -11.23 7.31 16.69
N ASP A 44 -10.58 8.37 17.20
CA ASP A 44 -10.27 8.58 18.62
C ASP A 44 -9.60 7.35 19.25
N LEU A 45 -8.33 7.15 18.91
CA LEU A 45 -7.58 5.98 19.34
C LEU A 45 -7.15 6.10 20.79
N ASN A 46 -7.31 5.02 21.56
CA ASN A 46 -6.73 4.96 22.89
C ASN A 46 -5.21 4.73 22.83
N GLU A 47 -4.52 4.99 23.95
CA GLU A 47 -3.06 4.84 24.04
C GLU A 47 -2.56 3.43 23.66
N GLY A 48 -3.31 2.39 24.04
CA GLY A 48 -2.98 1.01 23.69
C GLY A 48 -3.05 0.75 22.19
N GLN A 49 -4.10 1.24 21.53
CA GLN A 49 -4.28 1.13 20.07
C GLN A 49 -3.20 1.90 19.32
N LYS A 50 -2.85 3.10 19.77
CA LYS A 50 -1.75 3.90 19.20
C LYS A 50 -0.42 3.15 19.28
N GLN A 51 -0.12 2.56 20.45
CA GLN A 51 1.11 1.80 20.63
C GLN A 51 1.15 0.55 19.74
N GLU A 52 0.04 -0.17 19.64
CA GLU A 52 -0.07 -1.36 18.80
C GLU A 52 0.10 -1.02 17.31
N LEU A 53 -0.58 0.01 16.81
CA LEU A 53 -0.44 0.49 15.44
C LEU A 53 0.99 0.97 15.13
N ASN A 54 1.61 1.73 16.04
CA ASN A 54 3.00 2.15 15.87
C ASN A 54 3.95 0.96 15.74
N ASN A 55 3.79 -0.07 16.58
CA ASN A 55 4.61 -1.26 16.52
C ASN A 55 4.40 -2.02 15.20
N LEU A 56 3.15 -2.22 14.80
CA LEU A 56 2.79 -2.90 13.55
C LEU A 56 3.38 -2.15 12.35
N LEU A 57 3.11 -0.85 12.22
CA LEU A 57 3.58 -0.04 11.11
C LEU A 57 5.12 0.08 11.07
N THR A 58 5.79 0.14 12.22
CA THR A 58 7.25 0.13 12.30
C THR A 58 7.85 -1.20 11.84
N GLN A 59 7.27 -2.32 12.29
CA GLN A 59 7.70 -3.65 11.87
C GLN A 59 7.58 -3.78 10.35
N VAL A 60 6.42 -3.41 9.82
CA VAL A 60 6.12 -3.46 8.39
C VAL A 60 7.05 -2.59 7.57
N GLN A 61 7.33 -1.36 8.02
CA GLN A 61 8.25 -0.48 7.33
C GLN A 61 9.64 -1.12 7.21
N ASN A 62 10.15 -1.74 8.27
CA ASN A 62 11.44 -2.40 8.23
C ASN A 62 11.44 -3.63 7.30
N GLU A 63 10.39 -4.44 7.35
CA GLU A 63 10.25 -5.62 6.49
C GLU A 63 10.13 -5.25 5.02
N ILE A 64 9.30 -4.25 4.68
CA ILE A 64 9.15 -3.76 3.31
C ILE A 64 10.48 -3.20 2.78
N ILE A 65 11.18 -2.35 3.56
CA ILE A 65 12.47 -1.80 3.13
C ILE A 65 13.47 -2.92 2.83
N SER A 66 13.55 -3.94 3.68
CA SER A 66 14.44 -5.08 3.46
C SER A 66 14.08 -5.86 2.19
N LYS A 67 12.79 -6.12 1.99
CA LYS A 67 12.30 -6.87 0.82
C LYS A 67 12.48 -6.08 -0.47
N GLU A 68 12.21 -4.77 -0.47
CA GLU A 68 12.44 -3.92 -1.64
C GLU A 68 13.93 -3.86 -2.03
N GLN A 69 14.83 -3.80 -1.05
CA GLN A 69 16.27 -3.85 -1.32
C GLN A 69 16.68 -5.18 -1.94
N GLU A 70 16.17 -6.30 -1.44
CA GLU A 70 16.42 -7.63 -2.01
C GLU A 70 15.89 -7.73 -3.45
N ALA A 71 14.68 -7.24 -3.70
CA ALA A 71 14.09 -7.21 -5.04
C ALA A 71 14.96 -6.42 -6.03
N GLN A 72 15.45 -5.25 -5.62
CA GLN A 72 16.31 -4.40 -6.44
C GLN A 72 17.66 -5.07 -6.75
N GLN A 73 18.23 -5.79 -5.78
CA GLN A 73 19.47 -6.55 -5.99
C GLN A 73 19.27 -7.70 -6.98
N LEU A 74 18.19 -8.48 -6.83
CA LEU A 74 17.85 -9.57 -7.74
C LEU A 74 17.60 -9.05 -9.16
N GLN A 75 16.89 -7.93 -9.32
CA GLN A 75 16.68 -7.29 -10.61
C GLN A 75 17.99 -6.85 -11.28
N GLN A 76 18.94 -6.32 -10.50
CA GLN A 76 20.27 -5.96 -11.01
C GLN A 76 21.05 -7.22 -11.45
N GLN A 77 21.08 -8.26 -10.62
CA GLN A 77 21.75 -9.53 -10.92
C GLN A 77 21.20 -10.19 -12.19
N LEU A 78 19.87 -10.21 -12.35
CA LEU A 78 19.23 -10.70 -13.56
C LEU A 78 19.63 -9.88 -14.80
N GLY A 79 19.76 -8.56 -14.66
CA GLY A 79 20.22 -7.68 -15.73
C GLY A 79 21.69 -7.91 -16.11
N GLU A 80 22.55 -8.19 -15.14
CA GLU A 80 23.98 -8.47 -15.36
C GLU A 80 24.22 -9.83 -16.04
N GLN A 81 23.33 -10.80 -15.87
CA GLN A 81 23.42 -12.13 -16.49
C GLN A 81 23.03 -12.15 -17.98
N VAL A 82 22.59 -11.02 -18.54
CA VAL A 82 22.29 -10.90 -19.98
C VAL A 82 23.59 -10.86 -20.79
N GLY A 83 23.99 -12.02 -21.31
CA GLY A 83 25.21 -12.14 -22.10
C GLY A 83 25.37 -13.47 -22.82
N PRO A 84 26.39 -13.61 -23.68
CA PRO A 84 26.65 -14.84 -24.44
C PRO A 84 27.03 -16.04 -23.56
N ASP A 85 27.57 -15.79 -22.36
CA ASP A 85 28.00 -16.81 -21.39
C ASP A 85 27.03 -16.90 -20.19
N TYR A 86 25.73 -16.72 -20.44
CA TYR A 86 24.72 -16.71 -19.38
C TYR A 86 24.67 -18.04 -18.61
N ASP A 87 24.39 -17.96 -17.31
CA ASP A 87 24.12 -19.11 -16.46
C ASP A 87 22.61 -19.27 -16.29
N GLU A 88 22.00 -20.19 -17.04
CA GLU A 88 20.55 -20.43 -16.97
C GLU A 88 20.07 -20.78 -15.56
N ALA A 89 20.87 -21.54 -14.80
CA ALA A 89 20.48 -21.99 -13.47
C ALA A 89 20.44 -20.81 -12.50
N ALA A 90 21.43 -19.91 -12.58
CA ALA A 90 21.45 -18.68 -11.79
C ALA A 90 20.29 -17.75 -12.15
N ILE A 91 20.02 -17.52 -13.45
CA ILE A 91 18.88 -16.69 -13.90
C ILE A 91 17.56 -17.23 -13.34
N ARG A 92 17.33 -18.55 -13.42
CA ARG A 92 16.09 -19.16 -12.94
C ARG A 92 15.96 -19.05 -11.42
N ALA A 93 17.05 -19.24 -10.68
CA ALA A 93 17.04 -19.11 -9.22
C ALA A 93 16.74 -17.68 -8.77
N ASP A 94 17.37 -16.68 -9.39
CA ASP A 94 17.14 -15.26 -9.05
C ASP A 94 15.71 -14.83 -9.41
N ALA A 95 15.19 -15.31 -10.53
CA ALA A 95 13.80 -15.06 -10.95
C ALA A 95 12.78 -15.74 -10.02
N GLU A 96 13.03 -16.98 -9.58
CA GLU A 96 12.20 -17.68 -8.60
C GLU A 96 12.17 -16.93 -7.27
N ARG A 97 13.33 -16.50 -6.77
CA ARG A 97 13.41 -15.70 -5.54
C ARG A 97 12.66 -14.37 -5.66
N LEU A 98 12.74 -13.69 -6.80
CA LEU A 98 11.98 -12.46 -7.03
C LEU A 98 10.46 -12.72 -7.04
N GLY A 99 10.04 -13.87 -7.57
CA GLY A 99 8.65 -14.34 -7.53
C GLY A 99 8.17 -14.60 -6.10
N ASP A 100 8.96 -15.35 -5.32
CA ASP A 100 8.67 -15.64 -3.91
C ASP A 100 8.53 -14.35 -3.10
N LEU A 101 9.46 -13.42 -3.29
CA LEU A 101 9.45 -12.12 -2.63
C LEU A 101 8.18 -11.32 -2.94
N THR A 102 7.73 -11.36 -4.20
CA THR A 102 6.47 -10.73 -4.62
C THR A 102 5.25 -11.38 -3.96
N ALA A 103 5.24 -12.71 -3.87
CA ALA A 103 4.19 -13.46 -3.21
C ALA A 103 4.15 -13.18 -1.69
N GLU A 104 5.31 -13.15 -1.04
CA GLU A 104 5.46 -12.80 0.37
C GLU A 104 4.95 -11.38 0.63
N MET A 105 5.39 -10.38 -0.11
CA MET A 105 4.92 -8.99 0.05
C MET A 105 3.40 -8.87 -0.15
N THR A 106 2.83 -9.62 -1.11
CA THR A 106 1.39 -9.67 -1.32
C THR A 106 0.68 -10.25 -0.11
N ALA A 107 1.14 -11.39 0.41
CA ALA A 107 0.57 -12.01 1.61
C ALA A 107 0.68 -11.09 2.82
N ASP A 108 1.85 -10.50 3.05
CA ASP A 108 2.11 -9.60 4.16
C ASP A 108 1.18 -8.40 4.11
N SER A 109 0.98 -7.77 2.94
CA SER A 109 0.05 -6.64 2.80
C SER A 109 -1.36 -6.94 3.33
N VAL A 110 -1.88 -8.13 3.03
CA VAL A 110 -3.21 -8.57 3.48
C VAL A 110 -3.21 -8.87 4.97
N ILE A 111 -2.15 -9.51 5.46
CA ILE A 111 -1.98 -9.84 6.88
C ILE A 111 -1.92 -8.56 7.70
N ILE A 112 -1.12 -7.58 7.28
CA ILE A 112 -0.93 -6.30 7.95
C ILE A 112 -2.23 -5.52 7.99
N GLN A 113 -2.96 -5.45 6.87
CA GLN A 113 -4.29 -4.84 6.83
C GLN A 113 -5.21 -5.50 7.85
N SER A 114 -5.22 -6.84 7.90
CA SER A 114 -6.04 -7.61 8.84
C SER A 114 -5.64 -7.35 10.30
N GLN A 115 -4.35 -7.20 10.59
CA GLN A 115 -3.84 -6.89 11.92
C GLN A 115 -4.26 -5.48 12.35
N ILE A 116 -4.10 -4.48 11.48
CA ILE A 116 -4.55 -3.09 11.73
C ILE A 116 -6.05 -3.05 11.99
N GLU A 117 -6.87 -3.71 11.16
CA GLU A 117 -8.32 -3.81 11.38
C GLU A 117 -8.69 -4.45 12.72
N GLY A 118 -7.85 -5.38 13.20
CA GLY A 118 -7.99 -6.05 14.49
C GLY A 118 -7.71 -5.16 15.70
N VAL A 119 -6.97 -4.06 15.54
CA VAL A 119 -6.70 -3.09 16.61
C VAL A 119 -7.94 -2.23 16.91
N PHE A 120 -8.74 -1.94 15.89
CA PHE A 120 -9.94 -1.11 16.04
C PHE A 120 -11.11 -1.88 16.66
N THR A 121 -12.00 -1.15 17.34
CA THR A 121 -13.32 -1.68 17.70
C THR A 121 -14.24 -1.71 16.48
N GLN A 122 -15.39 -2.40 16.56
CA GLN A 122 -16.36 -2.38 15.47
C GLN A 122 -16.88 -0.97 15.20
N GLU A 123 -17.14 -0.20 16.26
CA GLU A 123 -17.61 1.19 16.15
C GLU A 123 -16.59 2.07 15.42
N GLN A 124 -15.30 1.93 15.76
CA GLN A 124 -14.23 2.66 15.08
C GLN A 124 -14.08 2.26 13.61
N ARG A 125 -14.27 0.97 13.27
CA ARG A 125 -14.28 0.52 11.87
C ARG A 125 -15.45 1.14 11.10
N ASP A 126 -16.64 1.15 11.69
CA ASP A 126 -17.83 1.72 11.07
C ASP A 126 -17.66 3.25 10.87
N GLN A 127 -17.04 3.94 11.83
CA GLN A 127 -16.69 5.36 11.71
C GLN A 127 -15.67 5.63 10.59
N LEU A 128 -14.63 4.81 10.49
CA LEU A 128 -13.63 4.93 9.44
C LEU A 128 -14.26 4.73 8.05
N ASP A 129 -15.13 3.72 7.91
CA ASP A 129 -15.87 3.46 6.67
C ASP A 129 -16.76 4.65 6.27
N GLU A 130 -17.44 5.27 7.23
CA GLU A 130 -18.26 6.46 6.99
C GLU A 130 -17.39 7.66 6.57
N ALA A 131 -16.27 7.90 7.26
CA ALA A 131 -15.34 8.98 6.93
C ALA A 131 -14.77 8.82 5.51
N MET A 132 -14.39 7.59 5.13
CA MET A 132 -13.91 7.29 3.78
C MET A 132 -14.99 7.48 2.72
N ALA A 133 -16.23 7.05 2.99
CA ALA A 133 -17.34 7.23 2.06
C ALA A 133 -17.62 8.74 1.81
N GLN A 134 -17.65 9.55 2.88
CA GLN A 134 -17.84 10.99 2.77
C GLN A 134 -16.71 11.66 1.97
N GLN A 135 -15.46 11.27 2.23
CA GLN A 135 -14.32 11.79 1.49
C GLN A 135 -14.39 11.42 -0.01
N GLN A 136 -14.80 10.19 -0.32
CA GLN A 136 -14.95 9.72 -1.69
C GLN A 136 -16.05 10.48 -2.44
N GLU A 137 -17.16 10.79 -1.78
CA GLU A 137 -18.24 11.61 -2.34
C GLU A 137 -17.77 13.04 -2.62
N GLN A 138 -17.04 13.66 -1.70
CA GLN A 138 -16.49 15.00 -1.89
C GLN A 138 -15.52 15.05 -3.08
N MET A 139 -14.63 14.05 -3.21
CA MET A 139 -13.73 13.98 -4.36
C MET A 139 -14.49 13.83 -5.68
N GLN A 140 -15.54 13.00 -5.71
CA GLN A 140 -16.38 12.85 -6.90
C GLN A 140 -17.08 14.15 -7.29
N GLN A 141 -17.56 14.93 -6.32
CA GLN A 141 -18.17 16.23 -6.57
C GLN A 141 -17.15 17.23 -7.13
N GLN A 142 -15.97 17.34 -6.52
CA GLN A 142 -14.90 18.23 -7.01
C GLN A 142 -14.46 17.88 -8.44
N MET A 143 -14.35 16.59 -8.76
CA MET A 143 -14.05 16.12 -10.11
C MET A 143 -15.14 16.51 -11.11
N GLN A 144 -16.42 16.38 -10.74
CA GLN A 144 -17.54 16.80 -11.58
C GLN A 144 -17.56 18.31 -11.83
N GLU A 145 -17.26 19.11 -10.81
CA GLU A 145 -17.17 20.57 -10.94
C GLU A 145 -16.02 21.01 -11.86
N GLN A 146 -14.85 20.37 -11.75
CA GLN A 146 -13.73 20.64 -12.67
C GLN A 146 -14.06 20.27 -14.11
N MET A 147 -14.74 19.13 -14.34
CA MET A 147 -15.16 18.74 -15.68
C MET A 147 -16.20 19.68 -16.29
N GLN A 148 -17.13 20.19 -15.49
CA GLN A 148 -18.12 21.18 -15.95
C GLN A 148 -17.48 22.53 -16.29
N GLN A 149 -16.45 22.95 -15.54
CA GLN A 149 -15.71 24.18 -15.84
C GLN A 149 -14.85 24.05 -17.11
N GLN A 150 -14.25 22.88 -17.37
CA GLN A 150 -13.52 22.64 -18.62
C GLN A 150 -14.44 22.61 -19.85
N GLN A 151 -15.68 22.14 -19.73
CA GLN A 151 -16.65 22.13 -20.84
C GLN A 151 -17.29 23.50 -21.13
N GLN A 152 -17.33 24.41 -20.17
CA GLN A 152 -17.85 25.78 -20.37
C GLN A 152 -16.77 26.82 -20.72
N GLY A 153 -15.49 26.46 -20.56
CA GLY A 153 -14.33 27.33 -20.84
C GLY A 153 -13.65 27.09 -22.19
N GLY A 154 -14.18 26.21 -23.04
CA GLY A 154 -13.73 25.96 -24.43
C GLY A 154 -14.85 26.27 -25.43
#